data_AF-A0A7C1B9F5-F1
#
_entry.id   AF-A0A7C1B9F5-F1
#
_cell.length_a   1.000
_cell.length_b   1.000
_cell.length_c   1.000
_cell.angle_alpha   90.00
_cell.angle_beta   90.00
_cell.angle_gamma   90.00
#
_symmetry.space_group_name_H-M   'P 1'
#
loop_
_entity.id
_entity.type
_entity.pdbx_description
1 polymer ?
#
loop_
_entity_poly.entity_id
_entity_poly.type
_entity_poly.pdbx_seq_one_letter_code
_entity_poly.pdbx_strand_id
1 'polypeptide(L)'
;AVLVCEEGSFFAKPPKVEALSPVGAGDSLVAGFVLGLDTGLSFCESLKLGVAAGAACALTPGTELCKYEDVYMIRSEVQIEQLA
;
A
#
# COMPACT_ATOMS: atom_id res chain seq x y z
N ALA A 1 4.64 5.29 -2.57
CA ALA A 1 3.75 6.36 -2.06
C ALA A 1 4.53 7.26 -1.12
N VAL A 2 4.11 8.51 -0.93
CA VAL A 2 4.72 9.44 0.03
C VAL A 2 3.69 9.75 1.12
N LEU A 3 4.12 9.71 2.38
CA LEU A 3 3.34 10.18 3.52
C LEU A 3 4.08 11.36 4.16
N VAL A 4 3.35 12.41 4.49
CA VAL A 4 3.86 13.54 5.29
C VAL A 4 2.93 13.70 6.47
N CYS A 5 3.47 13.55 7.68
CA CYS A 5 2.73 13.67 8.93
C CYS A 5 3.60 14.38 9.98
N GLU A 6 3.09 14.51 11.21
CA GLU A 6 3.81 15.13 12.33
C GLU A 6 5.11 14.40 12.71
N GLU A 7 5.25 13.12 12.34
CA GLU A 7 6.42 12.28 12.60
C GLU A 7 7.52 12.46 11.53
N GLY A 8 7.21 13.16 10.43
CA GLY A 8 8.12 13.43 9.33
C GLY A 8 7.57 13.07 7.95
N SER A 9 8.48 12.94 6.99
CA SER A 9 8.17 12.53 5.63
C SER A 9 8.68 11.13 5.37
N PHE A 10 7.88 10.28 4.72
CA PHE A 10 8.21 8.88 4.46
C PHE A 10 7.93 8.52 3.01
N PHE A 11 8.82 7.74 2.41
CA PHE A 11 8.64 7.10 1.12
C PHE A 11 8.47 5.60 1.30
N ALA A 12 7.35 5.08 0.77
CA ALA A 12 7.04 3.67 0.75
C ALA A 12 7.22 3.09 -0.65
N LYS A 13 8.11 2.10 -0.76
CA LYS A 13 8.47 1.43 -2.00
C LYS A 13 7.95 -0.02 -1.99
N PRO A 14 6.99 -0.38 -2.86
CA PRO A 14 6.58 -1.77 -3.03
C PRO A 14 7.68 -2.59 -3.73
N PRO A 15 7.65 -3.94 -3.63
CA PRO A 15 8.41 -4.79 -4.52
C PRO A 15 8.03 -4.55 -5.99
N LYS A 16 8.88 -4.99 -6.91
CA LYS A 16 8.52 -4.99 -8.33
C LYS A 16 7.44 -6.04 -8.58
N VAL A 17 6.36 -5.63 -9.21
CA VAL A 17 5.25 -6.50 -9.63
C VAL A 17 5.02 -6.36 -11.13
N GLU A 18 4.59 -7.44 -11.78
CA GLU A 18 4.09 -7.38 -13.16
C GLU A 18 2.62 -6.96 -13.13
N ALA A 19 2.38 -5.66 -13.32
CA ALA A 19 1.03 -5.09 -13.26
C ALA A 19 0.19 -5.49 -14.49
N LEU A 20 -1.02 -5.99 -14.25
CA LEU A 20 -2.04 -6.25 -15.28
C LEU A 20 -2.89 -5.01 -15.54
N SER A 21 -3.32 -4.29 -14.49
CA SER A 21 -4.15 -3.08 -14.60
C SER A 21 -3.92 -2.15 -13.42
N PRO A 22 -3.60 -0.86 -13.59
CA PRO A 22 -3.44 0.07 -12.48
C PRO A 22 -4.76 0.66 -11.96
N VAL A 23 -5.90 0.36 -12.62
CA VAL A 23 -7.20 0.95 -12.27
C VAL A 23 -7.61 0.49 -10.87
N GLY A 24 -8.00 1.43 -10.00
CA GLY A 24 -8.39 1.15 -8.62
C GLY A 24 -7.21 1.01 -7.63
N ALA A 25 -5.96 1.05 -8.08
CA ALA A 25 -4.80 0.95 -7.20
C ALA A 25 -4.70 2.12 -6.21
N GLY A 26 -5.12 3.33 -6.61
CA GLY A 26 -5.18 4.50 -5.74
C GLY A 26 -6.23 4.37 -4.64
N ASP A 27 -7.44 3.96 -5.01
CA ASP A 27 -8.54 3.74 -4.06
C ASP A 27 -8.21 2.60 -3.09
N SER A 28 -7.62 1.52 -3.60
CA SER A 28 -7.14 0.40 -2.79
C SER A 28 -6.05 0.84 -1.81
N LEU A 29 -5.15 1.74 -2.22
CA LEU A 29 -4.14 2.30 -1.34
C LEU A 29 -4.76 3.10 -0.21
N VAL A 30 -5.71 3.99 -0.52
CA VAL A 30 -6.41 4.79 0.49
C VAL A 30 -7.20 3.88 1.44
N ALA A 31 -7.91 2.89 0.91
CA ALA A 31 -8.65 1.92 1.72
C ALA A 31 -7.75 1.14 2.68
N GLY A 32 -6.61 0.63 2.19
CA GLY A 32 -5.63 -0.08 3.02
C GLY A 32 -4.99 0.83 4.07
N PHE A 33 -4.68 2.09 3.73
CA PHE A 33 -4.14 3.05 4.67
C PHE A 33 -5.13 3.38 5.80
N VAL A 34 -6.39 3.70 5.45
CA VAL A 34 -7.45 4.02 6.42
C VAL A 34 -7.77 2.82 7.30
N LEU A 35 -7.85 1.60 6.73
CA LEU A 35 -8.04 0.38 7.51
C LEU A 35 -6.90 0.17 8.52
N GLY A 36 -5.65 0.45 8.12
CA GLY A 36 -4.52 0.37 9.03
C GLY A 36 -4.67 1.31 10.23
N LEU A 37 -5.06 2.56 9.98
CA LEU A 37 -5.28 3.54 11.04
C LEU A 37 -6.45 3.14 11.96
N ASP A 38 -7.57 2.72 11.39
CA ASP A 38 -8.77 2.29 12.12
C ASP A 38 -8.49 1.06 13.02
N THR A 39 -7.58 0.19 12.58
CA THR A 39 -7.13 -0.99 13.35
C THR A 39 -5.99 -0.71 14.33
N GLY A 40 -5.58 0.56 14.48
CA GLY A 40 -4.56 0.99 15.44
C GLY A 40 -3.11 0.76 15.01
N LEU A 41 -2.85 0.57 13.72
CA LEU A 41 -1.48 0.54 13.19
C LEU A 41 -0.86 1.95 13.24
N SER A 42 0.47 2.01 13.33
CA SER A 42 1.20 3.27 13.16
C SER A 42 1.03 3.82 11.75
N PHE A 43 1.37 5.10 11.54
CA PHE A 43 1.36 5.72 10.22
C PHE A 43 2.20 4.96 9.19
N CYS A 44 3.42 4.54 9.56
CA CYS A 44 4.30 3.75 8.68
C CYS A 44 3.72 2.36 8.36
N GLU A 45 3.14 1.66 9.34
CA GLU A 45 2.55 0.34 9.11
C GLU A 45 1.25 0.43 8.30
N SER A 46 0.46 1.48 8.51
CA SER A 46 -0.71 1.80 7.69
C SER A 46 -0.30 2.12 6.25
N LEU A 47 0.79 2.88 6.07
CA LEU A 47 1.35 3.20 4.76
C LEU A 47 1.81 1.94 4.02
N LYS A 48 2.45 0.99 4.72
CA LYS A 48 2.80 -0.31 4.14
C LYS A 48 1.56 -1.07 3.69
N LEU A 49 0.51 -1.11 4.51
CA LEU A 49 -0.74 -1.79 4.16
C LEU A 49 -1.41 -1.15 2.94
N GLY A 50 -1.49 0.17 2.88
CA GLY A 50 -2.02 0.90 1.72
C GLY A 50 -1.21 0.63 0.45
N VAL A 51 0.11 0.76 0.50
CA VAL A 51 0.96 0.48 -0.67
C VAL A 51 0.82 -0.96 -1.14
N ALA A 52 0.74 -1.92 -0.22
CA ALA A 52 0.52 -3.31 -0.55
C ALA A 52 -0.85 -3.55 -1.20
N ALA A 53 -1.91 -2.93 -0.68
CA ALA A 53 -3.26 -3.01 -1.26
C ALA A 53 -3.31 -2.45 -2.68
N GLY A 54 -2.68 -1.29 -2.92
CA GLY A 54 -2.59 -0.70 -4.25
C GLY A 54 -1.78 -1.57 -5.23
N ALA A 55 -0.65 -2.12 -4.80
CA ALA A 55 0.17 -3.01 -5.62
C ALA A 55 -0.54 -4.34 -5.92
N ALA A 56 -1.24 -4.93 -4.95
CA ALA A 56 -2.02 -6.15 -5.13
C ALA A 56 -3.22 -5.94 -6.07
N CYS A 57 -3.87 -4.77 -6.02
CA CYS A 57 -4.91 -4.40 -6.98
C CYS A 57 -4.36 -4.43 -8.40
N ALA A 58 -3.11 -3.96 -8.58
CA ALA A 58 -2.48 -3.91 -9.88
C ALA A 58 -2.16 -5.28 -10.49
N LEU A 59 -2.18 -6.35 -9.69
CA LEU A 59 -2.01 -7.74 -10.14
C LEU A 59 -3.29 -8.34 -10.74
N THR A 60 -4.41 -7.62 -10.68
CA THR A 60 -5.71 -8.11 -11.17
C THR A 60 -6.13 -7.39 -12.45
N PRO A 61 -6.91 -8.01 -13.33
CA PRO A 61 -7.34 -7.39 -14.58
C PRO A 61 -8.44 -6.36 -14.34
N GLY A 62 -8.42 -5.27 -15.12
CA GLY A 62 -9.49 -4.27 -15.12
C GLY A 62 -9.72 -3.60 -13.76
N THR A 63 -10.92 -3.77 -13.22
CA THR A 63 -11.39 -3.21 -11.93
C THR A 63 -11.67 -4.31 -10.90
N GLU A 64 -11.08 -5.49 -11.06
CA GLU A 64 -11.20 -6.55 -10.06
C GLU A 64 -10.60 -6.11 -8.72
N LEU A 65 -11.10 -6.69 -7.63
CA LEU A 65 -10.57 -6.42 -6.30
C LEU A 65 -9.23 -7.12 -6.09
N CYS A 66 -8.36 -6.51 -5.28
CA CYS A 66 -7.15 -7.17 -4.81
C CYS A 66 -7.48 -8.43 -3.99
N LYS A 67 -6.58 -9.42 -4.03
CA LYS A 67 -6.71 -10.63 -3.21
C LYS A 67 -6.01 -10.42 -1.88
N TYR A 68 -6.64 -10.90 -0.81
CA TYR A 68 -6.13 -10.77 0.55
C TYR A 68 -4.70 -11.32 0.68
N GLU A 69 -4.43 -12.49 0.10
CA GLU A 69 -3.12 -13.15 0.16
C GLU A 69 -2.02 -12.31 -0.48
N ASP A 70 -2.31 -11.71 -1.65
CA ASP A 70 -1.38 -10.87 -2.38
C ASP A 70 -1.04 -9.60 -1.58
N VAL A 71 -2.04 -8.99 -0.92
CA VAL A 71 -1.83 -7.82 -0.07
C VAL A 71 -0.83 -8.13 1.05
N TYR A 72 -1.01 -9.25 1.76
CA TYR A 72 -0.15 -9.56 2.90
C TYR A 72 1.23 -10.06 2.49
N MET A 73 1.34 -10.77 1.37
CA MET A 73 2.63 -11.13 0.78
C MET A 73 3.42 -9.86 0.42
N ILE A 74 2.81 -8.96 -0.36
CA ILE A 74 3.45 -7.71 -0.78
C ILE A 74 3.79 -6.82 0.41
N ARG A 75 2.90 -6.73 1.42
CA ARG A 75 3.12 -5.92 2.63
C ARG A 75 4.43 -6.28 3.33
N SER A 76 4.77 -7.57 3.37
CA SER A 76 6.01 -8.05 3.98
C SER A 76 7.28 -7.57 3.28
N GLU A 77 7.15 -7.16 2.00
CA GLU A 77 8.24 -6.69 1.15
C GLU A 77 8.26 -5.17 0.97
N VAL A 78 7.25 -4.43 1.47
CA VAL A 78 7.21 -2.97 1.36
C VAL A 78 8.29 -2.36 2.25
N GLN A 79 9.19 -1.59 1.63
CA GLN A 79 10.23 -0.84 2.32
C GLN A 79 9.75 0.58 2.63
N ILE A 80 10.03 1.04 3.84
CA ILE A 80 9.77 2.42 4.27
C ILE A 80 11.12 3.10 4.47
N GLU A 81 11.26 4.27 3.87
CA GLU A 81 12.40 5.16 4.01
C GLU A 81 11.90 6.50 4.58
N GLN A 82 12.52 6.99 5.65
CA GLN A 82 12.26 8.34 6.13
C GLN A 82 13.06 9.32 5.27
N LEU A 83 12.37 10.32 4.74
CA LEU A 83 12.96 11.39 3.95
C LEU A 83 13.44 12.50 4.89
N ALA A 84 14.65 13.01 4.64
CA ALA A 84 15.30 14.07 5.41
C ALA A 84 14.56 15.41 5.34
#